data_AF-A0A846TMV1-F1
#
_entry.id   AF-A0A846TMV1-F1
#
_cell.length_a   1.000
_cell.length_b   1.000
_cell.length_c   1.000
_cell.angle_alpha   90.00
_cell.angle_beta   90.00
_cell.angle_gamma   90.00
#
_symmetry.space_group_name_H-M   'P 1'
#
loop_
_entity.id
_entity.type
_entity.pdbx_description
1 polymer ?
#
loop_
_entity_poly.entity_id
_entity_poly.type
_entity_poly.pdbx_seq_one_letter_code
_entity_poly.pdbx_strand_id
1 'polypeptide(L)'
;MKLKPSAKLPNTTAWATETIGTTLADEDWCGASLNRGLLRVHNDETGAEATSQLHDAFGEGSTDLVVFATDWQAIHYAAGVLEDGTTVVVAGDIASASLEVIAPLDEFLTFVTTDRKAEQYFDRDDFNRFRLKNRLLGLQFNECASYKTPPMLGGQNTIENRDLTDLEVHWGLFGQIFQQVKDKEDGTPVTEITTD
;
A
#
# COMPACT_ATOMS: atom_id res chain seq x y z
N MET A 1 2.78 -14.09 14.91
CA MET A 1 4.07 -13.58 15.44
C MET A 1 3.96 -12.06 15.36
N LYS A 2 4.83 -11.25 15.97
CA LYS A 2 4.76 -9.79 15.74
C LYS A 2 5.50 -9.42 14.47
N LEU A 3 5.13 -8.31 13.82
CA LEU A 3 5.91 -7.75 12.73
C LEU A 3 7.34 -7.48 13.19
N LYS A 4 8.32 -7.85 12.36
CA LYS A 4 9.75 -7.64 12.62
C LYS A 4 10.49 -7.31 11.33
N PRO A 5 11.51 -6.43 11.39
CA PRO A 5 12.40 -6.20 10.26
C PRO A 5 13.04 -7.49 9.76
N SER A 6 13.09 -7.63 8.44
CA SER A 6 13.69 -8.78 7.75
C SER A 6 14.68 -8.36 6.66
N ALA A 7 14.53 -7.14 6.14
CA ALA A 7 15.48 -6.44 5.29
C ALA A 7 15.29 -4.93 5.50
N LYS A 8 16.25 -4.12 5.03
CA LYS A 8 16.19 -2.65 5.10
C LYS A 8 16.91 -2.06 3.89
N LEU A 9 16.37 -0.98 3.33
CA LEU A 9 17.00 -0.25 2.23
C LEU A 9 18.36 0.34 2.68
N PRO A 10 19.36 0.36 1.79
CA PRO A 10 20.63 1.01 2.09
C PRO A 10 20.44 2.52 2.25
N ASN A 11 21.29 3.16 3.06
CA ASN A 11 21.32 4.63 3.24
C ASN A 11 19.95 5.24 3.60
N THR A 12 19.14 4.52 4.38
CA THR A 12 17.80 4.98 4.75
C THR A 12 17.86 6.25 5.62
N THR A 13 17.18 7.30 5.16
CA THR A 13 16.81 8.46 5.99
C THR A 13 15.39 8.29 6.54
N ALA A 14 15.16 8.78 7.75
CA ALA A 14 13.85 8.66 8.38
C ALA A 14 12.76 9.44 7.62
N TRP A 15 11.63 8.79 7.35
CA TRP A 15 10.42 9.45 6.86
C TRP A 15 9.57 9.88 8.06
N ALA A 16 9.83 11.10 8.53
CA ALA A 16 9.07 11.73 9.60
C ALA A 16 8.60 13.09 9.08
N THR A 17 7.28 13.24 8.93
CA THR A 17 6.63 14.51 8.65
C THR A 17 5.89 14.97 9.90
N GLU A 18 5.41 16.21 9.91
CA GLU A 18 4.53 16.70 10.99
C GLU A 18 3.32 15.79 11.19
N THR A 19 2.74 15.27 10.10
CA THR A 19 1.57 14.39 10.13
C THR A 19 1.90 12.98 10.61
N ILE A 20 3.00 12.38 10.16
CA ILE A 20 3.36 10.98 10.49
C ILE A 20 3.94 10.88 11.91
N GLY A 21 4.65 11.90 12.37
CA GLY A 21 5.40 11.88 13.63
C GLY A 21 6.67 11.03 13.55
N THR A 22 7.21 10.62 14.70
CA THR A 22 8.52 9.94 14.80
C THR A 22 8.45 8.46 15.12
N THR A 23 7.28 7.90 15.47
CA THR A 23 7.15 6.51 15.96
C THR A 23 7.86 5.48 15.09
N LEU A 24 7.71 5.57 13.76
CA LEU A 24 8.34 4.65 12.82
C LEU A 24 9.87 4.84 12.73
N ALA A 25 10.35 6.07 12.89
CA ALA A 25 11.77 6.38 12.94
C ALA A 25 12.39 5.91 14.26
N ASP A 26 11.69 6.09 15.38
CA ASP A 26 12.12 5.67 16.72
C ASP A 26 12.23 4.14 16.84
N GLU A 27 11.36 3.40 16.13
CA GLU A 27 11.43 1.93 16.01
C GLU A 27 12.49 1.45 14.99
N ASP A 28 13.18 2.35 14.29
CA ASP A 28 14.12 2.07 13.20
C ASP A 28 13.47 1.37 11.99
N TRP A 29 12.18 1.63 11.74
CA TRP A 29 11.39 0.95 10.71
C TRP A 29 11.37 1.66 9.35
N CYS A 30 11.71 2.94 9.25
CA CYS A 30 11.81 3.61 7.94
C CYS A 30 12.74 2.81 7.00
N GLY A 31 12.29 2.59 5.76
CA GLY A 31 12.96 1.77 4.75
C GLY A 31 13.00 0.26 5.03
N ALA A 32 12.34 -0.23 6.07
CA ALA A 32 12.36 -1.64 6.45
C ALA A 32 11.29 -2.46 5.73
N SER A 33 11.66 -3.67 5.30
CA SER A 33 10.73 -4.73 4.93
C SER A 33 10.48 -5.62 6.14
N LEU A 34 9.24 -5.63 6.63
CA LEU A 34 8.84 -6.44 7.77
C LEU A 34 8.35 -7.80 7.30
N ASN A 35 8.72 -8.85 8.03
CA ASN A 35 8.23 -10.21 7.82
C ASN A 35 8.29 -10.70 6.37
N ARG A 36 9.42 -10.46 5.70
CA ARG A 36 9.71 -10.85 4.31
C ARG A 36 8.89 -10.07 3.27
N GLY A 37 8.50 -8.83 3.59
CA GLY A 37 7.73 -7.96 2.69
C GLY A 37 6.23 -8.04 2.88
N LEU A 38 5.75 -8.53 4.03
CA LEU A 38 4.33 -8.51 4.38
C LEU A 38 3.83 -7.06 4.52
N LEU A 39 4.63 -6.23 5.19
CA LEU A 39 4.49 -4.78 5.28
C LEU A 39 5.86 -4.16 5.03
N ARG A 40 5.91 -3.05 4.32
CA ARG A 40 7.12 -2.26 4.08
C ARG A 40 6.85 -0.84 4.50
N VAL A 41 7.78 -0.28 5.26
CA VAL A 41 7.69 1.11 5.74
C VAL A 41 8.63 1.95 4.91
N HIS A 42 8.12 3.06 4.38
CA HIS A 42 8.86 3.93 3.50
C HIS A 42 9.97 4.70 4.24
N ASN A 43 11.05 4.99 3.52
CA ASN A 43 12.00 6.05 3.86
C ASN A 43 11.55 7.35 3.17
N ASP A 44 12.37 8.39 3.25
CA ASP A 44 12.03 9.69 2.68
C ASP A 44 11.90 9.70 1.16
N GLU A 45 12.80 9.01 0.48
CA GLU A 45 12.77 8.88 -0.98
C GLU A 45 11.54 8.09 -1.45
N THR A 46 11.40 6.84 -0.98
CA THR A 46 10.30 5.96 -1.43
C THR A 46 8.93 6.42 -0.92
N GLY A 47 8.87 7.14 0.20
CA GLY A 47 7.64 7.70 0.75
C GLY A 47 7.15 8.88 -0.09
N ALA A 48 8.06 9.74 -0.56
CA ALA A 48 7.73 10.81 -1.49
C ALA A 48 7.22 10.26 -2.82
N GLU A 49 7.89 9.25 -3.37
CA GLU A 49 7.47 8.58 -4.61
C GLU A 49 6.09 7.93 -4.48
N ALA A 50 5.86 7.16 -3.41
CA ALA A 50 4.57 6.53 -3.16
C ALA A 50 3.44 7.55 -2.92
N THR A 51 3.76 8.69 -2.30
CA THR A 51 2.82 9.80 -2.14
C THR A 51 2.43 10.40 -3.49
N SER A 52 3.40 10.61 -4.40
CA SER A 52 3.12 11.05 -5.77
C SER A 52 2.20 10.07 -6.50
N GLN A 53 2.48 8.76 -6.41
CA GLN A 53 1.64 7.73 -7.04
C GLN A 53 0.19 7.78 -6.56
N LEU A 54 -0.02 7.96 -5.26
CA LEU A 54 -1.36 8.10 -4.67
C LEU A 54 -2.06 9.35 -5.22
N HIS A 55 -1.36 10.48 -5.26
CA HIS A 55 -1.87 11.76 -5.76
C HIS A 55 -2.21 11.73 -7.24
N ASP A 56 -1.33 11.16 -8.06
CA ASP A 56 -1.54 11.00 -9.50
C ASP A 56 -2.76 10.11 -9.79
N ALA A 57 -2.95 9.06 -8.98
CA ALA A 57 -4.07 8.14 -9.14
C ALA A 57 -5.41 8.71 -8.68
N PHE A 58 -5.48 9.38 -7.52
CA PHE A 58 -6.74 9.79 -6.89
C PHE A 58 -7.03 11.31 -6.94
N GLY A 59 -6.08 12.14 -7.36
CA GLY A 59 -6.26 13.58 -7.50
C GLY A 59 -6.62 14.27 -6.19
N GLU A 60 -7.58 15.20 -6.25
CA GLU A 60 -8.02 16.05 -5.13
C GLU A 60 -8.39 15.26 -3.86
N GLY A 61 -8.90 14.03 -4.01
CA GLY A 61 -9.26 13.17 -2.88
C GLY A 61 -8.07 12.69 -2.03
N SER A 62 -6.84 12.97 -2.45
CA SER A 62 -5.62 12.47 -1.81
C SER A 62 -4.56 13.54 -1.52
N THR A 63 -4.77 14.80 -1.92
CA THR A 63 -3.73 15.85 -1.92
C THR A 63 -3.07 16.07 -0.55
N ASP A 64 -3.81 15.92 0.54
CA ASP A 64 -3.29 16.12 1.91
C ASP A 64 -2.79 14.81 2.57
N LEU A 65 -2.78 13.70 1.83
CA LEU A 65 -2.33 12.41 2.33
C LEU A 65 -0.83 12.22 2.08
N VAL A 66 -0.13 11.64 3.07
CA VAL A 66 1.30 11.31 2.99
C VAL A 66 1.50 9.82 3.22
N VAL A 67 1.95 9.10 2.20
CA VAL A 67 2.16 7.64 2.27
C VAL A 67 3.36 7.32 3.16
N PHE A 68 3.21 6.37 4.08
CA PHE A 68 4.28 5.94 4.99
C PHE A 68 4.56 4.44 4.97
N ALA A 69 3.64 3.61 4.46
CA ALA A 69 3.87 2.18 4.31
C ALA A 69 3.07 1.59 3.14
N THR A 70 3.48 0.40 2.70
CA THR A 70 2.77 -0.40 1.71
C THR A 70 2.82 -1.89 2.06
N ASP A 71 1.73 -2.62 1.88
CA ASP A 71 1.70 -4.07 2.11
C ASP A 71 1.99 -4.88 0.84
N TRP A 72 2.05 -6.20 0.99
CA TRP A 72 2.32 -7.14 -0.10
C TRP A 72 1.31 -7.10 -1.26
N GLN A 73 0.12 -6.54 -1.05
CA GLN A 73 -0.96 -6.40 -2.04
C GLN A 73 -0.90 -5.06 -2.78
N ALA A 74 0.10 -4.22 -2.50
CA ALA A 74 0.25 -2.85 -2.97
C ALA A 74 -0.73 -1.84 -2.36
N ILE A 75 -1.36 -2.16 -1.22
CA ILE A 75 -2.16 -1.17 -0.49
C ILE A 75 -1.21 -0.16 0.13
N HIS A 76 -1.39 1.12 -0.20
CA HIS A 76 -0.67 2.22 0.44
C HIS A 76 -1.39 2.64 1.72
N TYR A 77 -0.62 2.83 2.79
CA TYR A 77 -1.08 3.38 4.06
C TYR A 77 -0.54 4.80 4.18
N ALA A 78 -1.45 5.76 4.19
CA ALA A 78 -1.14 7.19 4.22
C ALA A 78 -1.66 7.86 5.48
N ALA A 79 -0.91 8.81 6.02
CA ALA A 79 -1.37 9.67 7.10
C ALA A 79 -2.11 10.86 6.51
N GLY A 80 -3.24 11.23 7.11
CA GLY A 80 -4.03 12.41 6.76
C GLY A 80 -4.57 13.11 8.00
N VAL A 81 -5.17 14.29 7.81
CA VAL A 81 -5.77 15.09 8.88
C VAL A 81 -7.21 15.39 8.53
N LEU A 82 -8.14 15.07 9.44
CA LEU A 82 -9.56 15.41 9.29
C LEU A 82 -9.80 16.90 9.59
N GLU A 83 -10.98 17.41 9.22
CA GLU A 83 -11.35 18.82 9.45
C GLU A 83 -11.25 19.27 10.92
N ASP A 84 -11.44 18.34 11.86
CA ASP A 84 -11.33 18.60 13.30
C ASP A 84 -9.90 18.53 13.85
N GLY A 85 -8.91 18.31 12.98
CA GLY A 85 -7.49 18.18 13.31
C GLY A 85 -7.06 16.76 13.70
N THR A 86 -7.95 15.77 13.69
CA THR A 86 -7.59 14.38 14.02
C THR A 86 -6.71 13.77 12.94
N THR A 87 -5.55 13.22 13.33
CA THR A 87 -4.68 12.45 12.41
C THR A 87 -5.17 11.03 12.24
N VAL A 88 -5.30 10.57 11.00
CA VAL A 88 -5.83 9.24 10.65
C VAL A 88 -4.93 8.50 9.68
N VAL A 89 -5.09 7.18 9.59
CA VAL A 89 -4.58 6.37 8.49
C VAL A 89 -5.66 6.17 7.45
N VAL A 90 -5.31 6.44 6.19
CA VAL A 90 -6.07 6.12 5.00
C VAL A 90 -5.41 4.95 4.28
N ALA A 91 -6.16 3.89 4.01
CA ALA A 91 -5.75 2.81 3.13
C ALA A 91 -6.17 3.16 1.70
N GLY A 92 -5.20 3.21 0.79
CA GLY A 92 -5.42 3.36 -0.64
C GLY A 92 -5.14 2.06 -1.37
N ASP A 93 -6.18 1.49 -1.99
CA ASP A 93 -6.08 0.35 -2.89
C ASP A 93 -6.51 0.77 -4.28
N ILE A 94 -5.53 1.02 -5.14
CA ILE A 94 -5.82 1.42 -6.51
C ILE A 94 -6.52 0.33 -7.30
N ALA A 95 -6.29 -0.96 -7.03
CA ALA A 95 -6.90 -2.05 -7.78
C ALA A 95 -8.41 -2.16 -7.54
N SER A 96 -8.88 -1.75 -6.37
CA SER A 96 -10.30 -1.62 -6.04
C SER A 96 -10.84 -0.19 -6.18
N ALA A 97 -9.99 0.76 -6.59
CA ALA A 97 -10.33 2.18 -6.70
C ALA A 97 -10.86 2.79 -5.39
N SER A 98 -10.22 2.46 -4.26
CA SER A 98 -10.69 2.87 -2.93
C SER A 98 -9.66 3.71 -2.16
N LEU A 99 -10.18 4.68 -1.39
CA LEU A 99 -9.49 5.41 -0.34
C LEU A 99 -10.38 5.37 0.90
N GLU A 100 -9.93 4.70 1.96
CA GLU A 100 -10.73 4.49 3.17
C GLU A 100 -9.97 4.90 4.42
N VAL A 101 -10.61 5.70 5.28
CA VAL A 101 -10.10 5.97 6.64
C VAL A 101 -10.27 4.70 7.48
N ILE A 102 -9.17 4.11 7.94
CA ILE A 102 -9.19 2.80 8.63
C ILE A 102 -9.02 2.89 10.15
N ALA A 103 -8.35 3.92 10.66
CA ALA A 103 -8.07 4.09 12.09
C ALA A 103 -7.47 5.48 12.39
N PRO A 104 -7.52 5.94 13.66
CA PRO A 104 -6.60 6.97 14.15
C PRO A 104 -5.14 6.56 13.96
N LEU A 105 -4.28 7.53 13.65
CA LEU A 105 -2.87 7.27 13.30
C LEU A 105 -2.09 6.62 14.46
N ASP A 106 -2.21 7.16 15.66
CA ASP A 106 -1.51 6.67 16.85
C ASP A 106 -1.94 5.25 17.24
N GLU A 107 -3.23 4.95 17.14
CA GLU A 107 -3.78 3.61 17.36
C GLU A 107 -3.23 2.61 16.33
N PHE A 108 -3.20 2.99 15.05
CA PHE A 108 -2.66 2.13 13.99
C PHE A 108 -1.16 1.88 14.17
N LEU A 109 -0.37 2.93 14.41
CA LEU A 109 1.07 2.82 14.63
C LEU A 109 1.39 1.97 15.86
N THR A 110 0.64 2.15 16.95
CA THR A 110 0.78 1.32 18.16
C THR A 110 0.43 -0.14 17.87
N PHE A 111 -0.66 -0.39 17.13
CA PHE A 111 -1.08 -1.73 16.75
C PHE A 111 -0.01 -2.45 15.92
N VAL A 112 0.48 -1.83 14.85
CA VAL A 112 1.46 -2.48 13.95
C VAL A 112 2.82 -2.72 14.62
N THR A 113 3.25 -1.84 15.53
CA THR A 113 4.55 -1.94 16.22
C THR A 113 4.53 -2.91 17.40
N THR A 114 3.41 -3.02 18.12
CA THR A 114 3.35 -3.74 19.40
C THR A 114 2.53 -5.03 19.38
N ASP A 115 1.46 -5.12 18.57
CA ASP A 115 0.53 -6.24 18.62
C ASP A 115 1.01 -7.46 17.80
N ARG A 116 0.86 -8.65 18.38
CA ARG A 116 1.15 -9.94 17.72
C ARG A 116 0.11 -10.35 16.67
N LYS A 117 -1.02 -9.65 16.61
CA LYS A 117 -2.09 -9.85 15.62
C LYS A 117 -1.90 -9.01 14.36
N ALA A 118 -0.98 -8.04 14.37
CA ALA A 118 -0.70 -7.18 13.22
C ALA A 118 -0.45 -7.97 11.93
N GLU A 119 0.25 -9.11 12.00
CA GLU A 119 0.47 -9.95 10.82
C GLU A 119 -0.82 -10.47 10.17
N GLN A 120 -1.84 -10.82 10.98
CA GLN A 120 -3.10 -11.33 10.44
C GLN A 120 -3.94 -10.22 9.82
N TYR A 121 -3.78 -8.98 10.27
CA TYR A 121 -4.42 -7.83 9.65
C TYR A 121 -3.97 -7.65 8.18
N PHE A 122 -2.70 -7.98 7.88
CA PHE A 122 -2.15 -7.93 6.52
C PHE A 122 -2.27 -9.27 5.76
N ASP A 123 -3.26 -10.12 6.08
CA ASP A 123 -3.53 -11.38 5.37
C ASP A 123 -2.33 -12.33 5.23
N ARG A 124 -1.56 -12.50 6.31
CA ARG A 124 -0.34 -13.33 6.32
C ARG A 124 -0.51 -14.72 5.69
N ASP A 125 -1.66 -15.37 5.90
CA ASP A 125 -1.87 -16.73 5.40
C ASP A 125 -1.94 -16.75 3.86
N ASP A 126 -2.59 -15.76 3.27
CA ASP A 126 -2.65 -15.57 1.83
C ASP A 126 -1.33 -15.08 1.25
N PHE A 127 -0.62 -14.19 1.96
CA PHE A 127 0.76 -13.84 1.63
C PHE A 127 1.66 -15.08 1.57
N ASN A 128 1.55 -16.01 2.53
CA ASN A 128 2.31 -17.25 2.53
C ASN A 128 1.94 -18.15 1.35
N ARG A 129 0.65 -18.28 1.03
CA ARG A 129 0.19 -19.03 -0.14
C ARG A 129 0.74 -18.43 -1.43
N PHE A 130 0.70 -17.11 -1.59
CA PHE A 130 1.24 -16.40 -2.74
C PHE A 130 2.76 -16.64 -2.88
N ARG A 131 3.53 -16.46 -1.80
CA ARG A 131 4.98 -16.72 -1.82
C ARG A 131 5.31 -18.17 -2.18
N LEU A 132 4.61 -19.14 -1.59
CA LEU A 132 4.86 -20.56 -1.85
C LEU A 132 4.52 -20.95 -3.29
N LYS A 133 3.36 -20.48 -3.81
CA LYS A 133 2.95 -20.67 -5.22
C LYS A 133 4.03 -20.15 -6.18
N ASN A 134 4.58 -18.98 -5.89
CA ASN A 134 5.58 -18.31 -6.73
C ASN A 134 7.04 -18.66 -6.37
N ARG A 135 7.27 -19.58 -5.42
CA ARG A 135 8.60 -20.00 -4.94
C ARG A 135 9.49 -18.85 -4.43
N LEU A 136 8.86 -17.86 -3.77
CA LEU A 136 9.51 -16.66 -3.24
C LEU A 136 9.90 -16.83 -1.77
N LEU A 137 11.09 -16.35 -1.41
CA LEU A 137 11.50 -16.25 -0.01
C LEU A 137 10.85 -15.05 0.70
N GLY A 138 10.46 -14.03 -0.07
CA GLY A 138 9.86 -12.77 0.37
C GLY A 138 9.61 -11.90 -0.86
N LEU A 139 9.04 -10.73 -0.65
CA LEU A 139 9.00 -9.68 -1.67
C LEU A 139 10.14 -8.69 -1.44
N GLN A 140 10.74 -8.23 -2.53
CA GLN A 140 11.58 -7.04 -2.51
C GLN A 140 10.75 -5.80 -2.15
N PHE A 141 11.43 -4.69 -1.88
CA PHE A 141 10.77 -3.46 -1.46
C PHE A 141 9.79 -2.93 -2.54
N ASN A 142 10.18 -3.00 -3.81
CA ASN A 142 9.42 -2.56 -4.97
C ASN A 142 8.53 -3.65 -5.60
N GLU A 143 8.32 -4.80 -4.96
CA GLU A 143 7.52 -5.90 -5.53
C GLU A 143 6.14 -6.00 -4.87
N CYS A 144 5.10 -6.39 -5.61
CA CYS A 144 3.79 -6.67 -5.04
C CYS A 144 3.07 -7.84 -5.72
N ALA A 145 2.03 -8.35 -5.07
CA ALA A 145 1.09 -9.31 -5.63
C ALA A 145 -0.08 -8.60 -6.31
N SER A 146 0.17 -8.09 -7.52
CA SER A 146 -0.83 -7.38 -8.32
C SER A 146 -1.83 -8.33 -8.96
N TYR A 147 -3.02 -7.80 -9.24
CA TYR A 147 -4.07 -8.52 -9.93
C TYR A 147 -3.78 -8.68 -11.43
N LYS A 148 -4.21 -9.81 -12.02
CA LYS A 148 -4.29 -9.98 -13.48
C LYS A 148 -5.49 -9.22 -14.03
N THR A 149 -6.63 -9.36 -13.36
CA THR A 149 -7.83 -8.57 -13.57
C THR A 149 -8.15 -7.85 -12.26
N PRO A 150 -8.05 -6.52 -12.18
CA PRO A 150 -8.30 -5.79 -10.94
C PRO A 150 -9.78 -5.85 -10.53
N PRO A 151 -10.09 -5.80 -9.22
CA PRO A 151 -11.46 -5.76 -8.71
C PRO A 151 -12.33 -4.66 -9.33
N MET A 152 -11.78 -3.47 -9.63
CA MET A 152 -12.52 -2.39 -10.29
C MET A 152 -13.09 -2.80 -11.67
N LEU A 153 -12.52 -3.84 -12.30
CA LEU A 153 -12.97 -4.40 -13.58
C LEU A 153 -13.71 -5.76 -13.40
N GLY A 154 -14.19 -6.07 -12.19
CA GLY A 154 -14.90 -7.31 -11.88
C GLY A 154 -13.99 -8.52 -11.61
N GLY A 155 -12.68 -8.29 -11.45
CA GLY A 155 -11.74 -9.32 -11.05
C GLY A 155 -12.04 -9.91 -9.67
N GLN A 156 -11.69 -11.18 -9.45
CA GLN A 156 -11.92 -11.86 -8.17
C GLN A 156 -10.75 -11.61 -7.20
N ASN A 157 -11.04 -11.42 -5.92
CA ASN A 157 -10.01 -11.37 -4.87
C ASN A 157 -9.52 -12.77 -4.51
N THR A 158 -8.61 -13.31 -5.32
CA THR A 158 -8.02 -14.64 -5.12
C THR A 158 -6.53 -14.64 -5.43
N ILE A 159 -5.78 -15.60 -4.85
CA ILE A 159 -4.34 -15.78 -5.10
C ILE A 159 -4.07 -16.23 -6.53
N GLU A 160 -5.02 -16.88 -7.17
CA GLU A 160 -4.95 -17.33 -8.57
C GLU A 160 -4.99 -16.14 -9.54
N ASN A 161 -5.74 -15.08 -9.18
CA ASN A 161 -5.85 -13.83 -9.92
C ASN A 161 -4.70 -12.85 -9.62
N ARG A 162 -3.61 -13.29 -8.97
CA ARG A 162 -2.44 -12.45 -8.67
C ARG A 162 -1.14 -13.02 -9.23
N ASP A 163 -0.29 -12.11 -9.70
CA ASP A 163 1.09 -12.36 -10.14
C ASP A 163 2.05 -11.38 -9.47
N LEU A 164 3.33 -11.74 -9.45
CA LEU A 164 4.40 -10.86 -8.97
C LEU A 164 4.65 -9.76 -10.00
N THR A 165 4.66 -8.50 -9.57
CA THR A 165 5.00 -7.35 -10.40
C THR A 165 5.76 -6.30 -9.59
N ASP A 166 6.27 -5.29 -10.29
CA ASP A 166 6.76 -4.06 -9.68
C ASP A 166 5.60 -3.18 -9.17
N LEU A 167 5.79 -2.57 -8.00
CA LEU A 167 4.84 -1.71 -7.30
C LEU A 167 4.51 -0.43 -8.10
N GLU A 168 5.50 0.18 -8.74
CA GLU A 168 5.32 1.34 -9.60
C GLU A 168 4.47 0.96 -10.81
N VAL A 169 4.71 -0.21 -11.41
CA VAL A 169 3.89 -0.72 -12.51
C VAL A 169 2.45 -0.97 -12.07
N HIS A 170 2.22 -1.51 -10.87
CA HIS A 170 0.88 -1.71 -10.32
C HIS A 170 0.13 -0.37 -10.20
N TRP A 171 0.75 0.61 -9.54
CA TRP A 171 0.12 1.91 -9.30
C TRP A 171 -0.05 2.73 -10.58
N GLY A 172 0.95 2.74 -11.45
CA GLY A 172 0.89 3.44 -12.74
C GLY A 172 -0.19 2.88 -13.66
N LEU A 173 -0.20 1.55 -13.87
CA LEU A 173 -1.17 0.91 -14.76
C LEU A 173 -2.60 1.03 -14.23
N PHE A 174 -2.82 0.68 -12.95
CA PHE A 174 -4.16 0.72 -12.38
C PHE A 174 -4.65 2.15 -12.14
N GLY A 175 -3.74 3.12 -11.91
CA GLY A 175 -4.06 4.55 -11.91
C GLY A 175 -4.61 5.01 -13.26
N GLN A 176 -3.92 4.70 -14.36
CA GLN A 176 -4.39 5.03 -15.71
C GLN A 176 -5.73 4.37 -16.06
N ILE A 177 -5.92 3.11 -15.65
CA ILE A 177 -7.20 2.42 -15.83
C ILE A 177 -8.31 3.10 -15.00
N PHE A 178 -8.04 3.38 -13.72
CA PHE A 178 -8.99 4.04 -12.84
C PHE A 178 -9.46 5.37 -13.42
N GLN A 179 -8.55 6.21 -13.92
CA GLN A 179 -8.89 7.48 -14.56
C GLN A 179 -9.83 7.32 -15.78
N GLN A 180 -9.75 6.21 -16.50
CA GLN A 180 -10.62 5.93 -17.65
C GLN A 180 -12.00 5.38 -17.27
N VAL A 181 -12.16 4.86 -16.04
CA VAL A 181 -13.41 4.20 -15.61
C VAL A 181 -14.14 4.92 -14.48
N LYS A 182 -13.47 5.79 -13.71
CA LYS A 182 -14.02 6.44 -12.51
C LYS A 182 -15.29 7.26 -12.75
N ASP A 183 -15.48 7.79 -13.96
CA ASP A 183 -16.63 8.62 -14.33
C ASP A 183 -17.69 7.82 -15.13
N LYS A 184 -17.52 6.50 -15.27
CA LYS A 184 -18.46 5.63 -15.98
C LYS A 184 -19.48 5.02 -15.03
N GLU A 185 -20.68 4.77 -15.52
CA GLU A 185 -21.70 4.06 -14.75
C GLU A 185 -21.29 2.61 -14.52
N ASP A 186 -21.64 2.06 -13.35
CA ASP A 186 -21.43 0.65 -13.03
C ASP A 186 -22.01 -0.26 -14.12
N GLY A 187 -21.21 -1.26 -14.52
CA GLY A 187 -21.58 -2.21 -15.57
C GLY A 187 -21.33 -1.71 -17.00
N THR A 188 -20.81 -0.49 -17.19
CA THR A 188 -20.36 -0.01 -18.51
C THR A 188 -19.27 -0.95 -19.06
N PRO A 189 -19.45 -1.55 -20.25
CA PRO A 189 -18.42 -2.39 -20.85
C PRO A 189 -17.15 -1.58 -21.15
N VAL A 190 -15.99 -2.08 -20.70
CA VAL A 190 -14.68 -1.54 -21.09
C VAL A 190 -14.28 -2.20 -22.41
N THR A 191 -14.32 -1.43 -23.51
CA THR A 191 -14.04 -1.93 -24.86
C THR A 191 -12.59 -1.77 -25.30
N GLU A 192 -11.89 -0.82 -24.70
CA GLU A 192 -10.49 -0.48 -24.98
C GLU A 192 -9.85 0.10 -23.72
N ILE A 193 -8.58 -0.23 -23.49
CA ILE A 193 -7.72 0.38 -22.46
C ILE A 193 -6.53 0.95 -23.21
N THR A 194 -6.34 2.26 -23.15
CA THR A 194 -5.16 2.93 -23.69
C THR A 194 -4.20 3.24 -22.56
N THR A 195 -2.92 2.92 -22.75
CA THR A 195 -1.81 3.32 -21.88
C THR A 195 -0.84 4.16 -22.71
N ASP A 196 -0.28 5.22 -22.13
CA ASP A 196 0.69 6.10 -22.81
C ASP A 196 2.03 5.40 -23.14
#